data_AF-A0A5S3RSF7-F1
#
_entry.id   AF-A0A5S3RSF7-F1
#
_cell.length_a   1.000
_cell.length_b   1.000
_cell.length_c   1.000
_cell.angle_alpha   90.00
_cell.angle_beta   90.00
_cell.angle_gamma   90.00
#
_symmetry.space_group_name_H-M   'P 1'
#
loop_
_entity.id
_entity.type
_entity.pdbx_description
1 polymer ?
#
loop_
_entity_poly.entity_id
_entity_poly.type
_entity_poly.pdbx_seq_one_letter_code
_entity_poly.pdbx_strand_id
1 'polypeptide(L)'
;MSGESLYLVKLQFQSGVVGGGSMEIQFAVDPKTDALNGRANGHIQEGTQHSPQFTSSASGHMHATGYNDITKVGALTGQAVVSFPPPAIGSYLSPFTASFAVDNQWNGKGSFSVGDNTYQCKVSLID
;
A
#
# COMPACT_ATOMS: atom_id res chain seq x y z
N MET A 1 -27.52 -1.79 18.75
CA MET A 1 -26.11 -2.23 18.67
C MET A 1 -25.36 -1.15 17.91
N SER A 2 -24.62 -0.31 18.64
CA SER A 2 -23.99 0.92 18.17
C SER A 2 -22.50 0.66 17.96
N GLY A 3 -21.92 1.10 16.84
CA GLY A 3 -20.47 1.34 16.79
C GLY A 3 -19.64 0.71 15.66
N GLU A 4 -20.20 0.44 14.47
CA GLU A 4 -19.35 0.13 13.30
C GLU A 4 -19.22 1.37 12.41
N SER A 5 -18.49 2.36 12.94
CA SER A 5 -18.07 3.53 12.18
C SER A 5 -16.86 3.17 11.32
N LEU A 6 -16.93 3.53 10.04
CA LEU A 6 -15.80 3.52 9.11
C LEU A 6 -14.58 4.17 9.78
N TYR A 7 -13.44 3.47 9.78
CA TYR A 7 -12.20 3.98 10.37
C TYR A 7 -11.11 4.09 9.30
N LEU A 8 -10.27 5.11 9.43
CA LEU A 8 -9.15 5.35 8.53
C LEU A 8 -7.91 4.67 9.10
N VAL A 9 -7.17 4.02 8.22
CA VAL A 9 -5.90 3.37 8.52
C VAL A 9 -4.87 3.90 7.55
N LYS A 10 -3.70 4.26 8.08
CA LYS A 10 -2.55 4.65 7.27
C LYS A 10 -1.41 3.68 7.52
N LEU A 11 -1.00 2.99 6.46
CA LEU A 11 0.08 2.02 6.50
C LEU A 11 1.26 2.51 5.67
N GLN A 12 2.45 2.34 6.24
CA GLN A 12 3.71 2.54 5.54
C GLN A 12 4.25 1.19 5.09
N PHE A 13 4.71 1.13 3.84
CA PHE A 13 5.42 0.02 3.24
C PHE A 13 6.83 0.52 2.93
N GLN A 14 7.81 0.01 3.65
CA GLN A 14 9.20 0.36 3.43
C GLN A 14 9.97 -0.85 2.93
N SER A 15 10.55 -0.74 1.72
CA SER A 15 11.54 -1.71 1.27
C SER A 15 12.79 -1.57 2.13
N GLY A 16 13.25 -2.68 2.73
CA GLY A 16 14.48 -2.71 3.54
C GLY A 16 15.78 -2.71 2.71
N VAL A 17 15.69 -2.41 1.41
CA VAL A 17 16.79 -2.47 0.45
C VAL A 17 17.05 -1.08 -0.12
N VAL A 18 18.33 -0.69 -0.20
CA VAL A 18 18.76 0.58 -0.83
C VAL A 18 18.41 0.55 -2.32
N GLY A 19 17.74 1.58 -2.84
CA GLY A 19 17.19 1.58 -4.20
C GLY A 19 15.86 0.82 -4.33
N GLY A 20 15.25 0.40 -3.22
CA GLY A 20 13.91 -0.17 -3.19
C GLY A 20 12.82 0.89 -3.27
N GLY A 21 11.57 0.45 -3.43
CA GLY A 21 10.41 1.34 -3.37
C GLY A 21 9.87 1.49 -1.94
N SER A 22 9.31 2.66 -1.65
CA SER A 22 8.50 2.90 -0.46
C SER A 22 7.12 3.40 -0.88
N MET A 23 6.11 3.07 -0.08
CA MET A 23 4.77 3.63 -0.29
C MET A 23 4.06 3.82 1.04
N GLU A 24 3.22 4.84 1.09
CA GLU A 24 2.23 5.05 2.14
C GLU A 24 0.85 4.86 1.54
N ILE A 25 -0.01 4.13 2.21
CA ILE A 25 -1.40 3.98 1.82
C ILE A 25 -2.32 4.40 2.94
N GLN A 26 -3.28 5.24 2.59
CA GLN A 26 -4.38 5.64 3.46
C GLN A 26 -5.65 5.00 2.92
N PHE A 27 -6.30 4.17 3.72
CA PHE A 27 -7.56 3.54 3.33
C PHE A 27 -8.58 3.60 4.46
N ALA A 28 -9.83 3.76 4.07
CA ALA A 28 -10.97 3.54 4.93
C ALA A 28 -11.31 2.05 4.97
N VAL A 29 -11.50 1.53 6.17
CA VAL A 29 -11.99 0.17 6.40
C VAL A 29 -13.47 0.25 6.73
N ASP A 30 -14.28 -0.44 5.94
CA ASP A 30 -15.69 -0.69 6.26
C ASP A 30 -15.82 -2.04 6.99
N PRO A 31 -16.07 -2.05 8.31
CA PRO A 31 -16.19 -3.29 9.08
C PRO A 31 -17.41 -4.15 8.70
N LYS A 32 -18.40 -3.60 7.97
CA LYS A 32 -19.59 -4.36 7.55
C LYS A 32 -19.37 -5.20 6.31
N THR A 33 -18.49 -4.74 5.43
CA THR A 33 -18.25 -5.33 4.10
C THR A 33 -16.82 -5.80 3.92
N ASP A 34 -15.96 -5.55 4.92
CA ASP A 34 -14.51 -5.69 4.87
C ASP A 34 -13.86 -4.98 3.67
N ALA A 35 -14.55 -4.01 3.09
CA ALA A 35 -14.07 -3.27 1.94
C ALA A 35 -13.02 -2.25 2.38
N LEU A 36 -11.92 -2.21 1.61
CA LEU A 36 -10.86 -1.24 1.74
C LEU A 36 -10.95 -0.27 0.58
N ASN A 37 -11.02 1.03 0.87
CA ASN A 37 -11.00 2.07 -0.16
C ASN A 37 -10.05 3.19 0.25
N GLY A 38 -9.08 3.51 -0.62
CA GLY A 38 -8.00 4.39 -0.25
C GLY A 38 -7.18 4.94 -1.40
N ARG A 39 -6.10 5.61 -1.02
CA ARG A 39 -5.08 6.13 -1.91
C ARG A 39 -3.70 5.73 -1.41
N ALA A 40 -2.90 5.19 -2.32
CA ALA A 40 -1.49 4.91 -2.11
C ALA A 40 -0.65 6.00 -2.79
N ASN A 41 0.38 6.47 -2.10
CA ASN A 41 1.39 7.38 -2.62
C ASN A 41 2.76 6.80 -2.29
N GLY A 42 3.68 6.80 -3.23
CA GLY A 42 5.00 6.24 -2.98
C GLY A 42 6.04 6.64 -3.98
N HIS A 43 7.23 6.11 -3.77
CA HIS A 43 8.38 6.26 -4.63
C HIS A 43 8.86 4.89 -5.11
N ILE A 44 9.18 4.82 -6.39
CA ILE A 44 9.87 3.71 -7.02
C ILE A 44 11.36 4.05 -6.96
N GLN A 45 12.21 3.09 -6.60
CA GLN A 45 13.67 3.26 -6.59
C GLN A 45 14.18 4.43 -5.73
N GLU A 46 13.73 4.49 -4.48
CA GLU A 46 14.13 5.50 -3.50
C GLU A 46 15.65 5.48 -3.28
N GLY A 47 16.27 6.66 -3.33
CA GLY A 47 17.72 6.84 -3.24
C GLY A 47 18.45 6.95 -4.58
N THR A 48 17.72 6.86 -5.70
CA THR A 48 18.26 7.23 -7.02
C THR A 48 18.07 8.73 -7.27
N GLN A 49 18.95 9.31 -8.10
CA GLN A 49 18.93 10.75 -8.45
C GLN A 49 17.58 11.21 -9.06
N HIS A 50 16.78 10.27 -9.57
CA HIS A 50 15.50 10.51 -10.25
C HIS A 50 14.45 9.47 -9.83
N SER A 51 14.16 9.35 -8.53
CA SER A 51 13.18 8.38 -8.01
C SER A 51 11.77 8.71 -8.55
N PRO A 52 11.15 7.85 -9.40
CA PRO A 52 9.80 8.11 -9.88
C PRO A 52 8.80 8.07 -8.72
N GLN A 53 7.88 9.04 -8.70
CA GLN A 53 6.80 9.07 -7.72
C GLN A 53 5.54 8.48 -8.34
N PHE A 54 4.72 7.81 -7.53
CA PHE A 54 3.45 7.29 -7.99
C PHE A 54 2.31 7.58 -7.02
N THR A 55 1.13 7.79 -7.58
CA THR A 55 -0.12 7.92 -6.83
C THR A 55 -1.13 6.96 -7.41
N SER A 56 -1.74 6.12 -6.58
CA SER A 56 -2.75 5.15 -6.98
C SER A 56 -4.00 5.33 -6.13
N SER A 57 -5.18 5.28 -6.75
CA SER A 57 -6.36 4.82 -6.01
C SER A 57 -6.20 3.33 -5.73
N ALA A 58 -6.63 2.88 -4.56
CA ALA A 58 -6.54 1.49 -4.16
C ALA A 58 -7.88 1.06 -3.57
N SER A 59 -8.42 -0.04 -4.07
CA SER A 59 -9.59 -0.68 -3.51
C SER A 59 -9.37 -2.17 -3.39
N GLY A 60 -10.03 -2.78 -2.43
CA GLY A 60 -9.91 -4.20 -2.20
C GLY A 60 -10.65 -4.65 -0.96
N HIS A 61 -10.22 -5.78 -0.43
CA HIS A 61 -10.86 -6.41 0.72
C HIS A 61 -9.82 -6.82 1.74
N MET A 62 -10.20 -6.73 3.01
CA MET A 62 -9.45 -7.30 4.12
C MET A 62 -10.12 -8.59 4.56
N HIS A 63 -9.33 -9.55 5.00
CA HIS A 63 -9.83 -10.75 5.62
C HIS A 63 -9.10 -10.96 6.94
N ALA A 64 -9.87 -11.22 8.00
CA ALA A 64 -9.31 -11.64 9.27
C ALA A 64 -8.98 -13.13 9.20
N THR A 65 -7.70 -13.48 9.21
CA THR A 65 -7.24 -14.88 9.21
C THR A 65 -7.32 -15.50 10.60
N GLY A 66 -7.21 -14.69 11.66
CA GLY A 66 -7.30 -15.15 13.05
C GLY A 66 -6.26 -16.22 13.44
N TYR A 67 -5.18 -16.36 12.66
CA TYR A 67 -4.24 -17.48 12.77
C TYR A 67 -2.85 -17.00 13.19
N ASN A 68 -2.43 -17.37 14.40
CA ASN A 68 -1.15 -16.98 15.01
C ASN A 68 -0.90 -15.46 15.00
N ASP A 69 0.31 -15.04 14.61
CA ASP A 69 0.78 -13.65 14.65
C ASP A 69 0.18 -12.79 13.52
N ILE A 70 -0.37 -13.39 12.45
CA ILE A 70 -1.01 -12.66 11.35
C ILE A 70 -2.51 -12.72 11.53
N THR A 71 -3.08 -11.61 12.00
CA THR A 71 -4.51 -11.55 12.30
C THR A 71 -5.32 -10.98 11.15
N LYS A 72 -4.70 -10.19 10.26
CA LYS A 72 -5.36 -9.52 9.13
C LYS A 72 -4.51 -9.63 7.86
N VAL A 73 -5.16 -9.99 6.76
CA VAL A 73 -4.56 -9.94 5.43
C VAL A 73 -5.41 -9.06 4.54
N GLY A 74 -4.78 -8.22 3.74
CA GLY A 74 -5.47 -7.34 2.80
C GLY A 74 -4.85 -7.45 1.42
N ALA A 75 -5.70 -7.44 0.41
CA ALA A 75 -5.30 -7.32 -0.98
C ALA A 75 -5.98 -6.09 -1.57
N LEU A 76 -5.18 -5.26 -2.22
CA LEU A 76 -5.56 -3.99 -2.79
C LEU A 76 -5.13 -3.96 -4.25
N THR A 77 -5.98 -3.42 -5.09
CA THR A 77 -5.71 -3.28 -6.52
C THR A 77 -6.11 -1.89 -6.97
N GLY A 78 -5.51 -1.41 -8.03
CA GLY A 78 -5.75 -0.06 -8.52
C GLY A 78 -4.95 0.30 -9.75
N GLN A 79 -4.93 1.60 -10.05
CA GLN A 79 -4.13 2.16 -11.13
C GLN A 79 -3.21 3.23 -10.56
N ALA A 80 -1.91 2.99 -10.63
CA ALA A 80 -0.88 3.95 -10.25
C ALA A 80 -0.56 4.87 -11.42
N VAL A 81 -0.69 6.17 -11.19
CA VAL A 81 -0.11 7.21 -12.05
C VAL A 81 1.35 7.35 -11.63
N VAL A 82 2.25 6.80 -12.43
CA VAL A 82 3.70 6.94 -12.20
C VAL A 82 4.17 8.18 -12.95
N SER A 83 4.77 9.12 -12.22
CA SER A 83 5.34 10.36 -12.76
C SER A 83 6.86 10.31 -12.68
N PHE A 84 7.51 10.56 -13.81
CA PHE A 84 8.96 10.68 -13.84
C PHE A 84 9.38 12.12 -13.49
N PRO A 85 10.43 12.29 -12.66
CA PRO A 85 11.02 13.60 -12.45
C PRO A 85 11.70 14.09 -13.75
N PRO A 86 11.89 15.40 -13.92
CA PRO A 86 12.62 15.98 -15.05
C PRO A 86 14.01 15.31 -15.21
N PRO A 87 14.51 15.04 -16.44
CA PRO A 87 14.19 15.66 -17.73
C PRO A 87 13.19 14.89 -18.63
N ALA A 88 12.74 13.71 -18.21
CA ALA A 88 11.68 12.97 -18.90
C ALA A 88 10.31 13.40 -18.33
N ILE A 89 9.66 14.39 -18.94
CA ILE A 89 8.30 14.78 -18.55
C ILE A 89 7.33 13.75 -19.10
N GLY A 90 6.75 12.94 -18.22
CA GLY A 90 5.72 11.97 -18.59
C GLY A 90 5.09 11.35 -17.36
N SER A 91 3.79 11.09 -17.45
CA SER A 91 3.09 10.20 -16.54
C SER A 91 2.49 9.06 -17.34
N TYR A 92 2.53 7.85 -16.78
CA TYR A 92 1.87 6.69 -17.35
C TYR A 92 1.05 6.00 -16.28
N LEU A 93 -0.02 5.35 -16.74
CA LEU A 93 -0.85 4.50 -15.90
C LEU A 93 -0.25 3.10 -15.87
N SER A 94 -0.08 2.58 -14.66
CA SER A 94 0.43 1.25 -14.41
C SER A 94 -0.50 0.49 -13.48
N PRO A 95 -0.74 -0.81 -13.68
CA PRO A 95 -1.50 -1.60 -12.73
C PRO A 95 -0.79 -1.57 -11.37
N PHE A 96 -1.54 -1.27 -10.33
CA PHE A 96 -1.08 -1.28 -8.95
C PHE A 96 -1.72 -2.45 -8.22
N THR A 97 -0.89 -3.23 -7.54
CA THR A 97 -1.36 -4.25 -6.61
C THR A 97 -0.57 -4.15 -5.32
N ALA A 98 -1.24 -4.24 -4.18
CA ALA A 98 -0.59 -4.32 -2.89
C ALA A 98 -1.23 -5.44 -2.08
N SER A 99 -0.41 -6.18 -1.36
CA SER A 99 -0.84 -7.22 -0.45
C SER A 99 -0.11 -7.04 0.85
N PHE A 100 -0.81 -7.18 1.97
CA PHE A 100 -0.22 -7.07 3.28
C PHE A 100 -0.80 -8.11 4.23
N ALA A 101 0.03 -8.54 5.16
CA ALA A 101 -0.30 -9.45 6.23
C ALA A 101 0.24 -8.84 7.51
N VAL A 102 -0.68 -8.47 8.41
CA VAL A 102 -0.37 -7.71 9.63
C VAL A 102 -1.03 -8.35 10.85
N ASP A 103 -0.46 -8.05 12.01
CA ASP A 103 -0.99 -8.39 13.31
C ASP A 103 -2.07 -7.38 13.79
N ASN A 104 -2.54 -7.55 15.03
CA ASN A 104 -3.49 -6.62 15.65
C ASN A 104 -2.93 -5.22 15.91
N GLN A 105 -1.60 -5.06 15.86
CA GLN A 105 -0.90 -3.79 15.99
C GLN A 105 -0.55 -3.20 14.61
N TRP A 106 -1.10 -3.75 13.52
CA TRP A 106 -0.84 -3.34 12.13
C TRP A 106 0.64 -3.43 11.73
N ASN A 107 1.40 -4.30 12.40
CA ASN A 107 2.78 -4.59 12.07
C ASN A 107 2.85 -5.92 11.31
N GLY A 108 3.66 -5.95 10.27
CA GLY A 108 3.86 -7.18 9.52
C GLY A 108 4.67 -6.99 8.26
N LYS A 109 4.27 -7.72 7.22
CA LYS A 109 4.95 -7.74 5.94
C LYS A 109 3.94 -7.59 4.83
N GLY A 110 4.38 -7.00 3.75
CA GLY A 110 3.57 -6.85 2.56
C GLY A 110 4.46 -6.77 1.34
N SER A 111 3.80 -6.70 0.20
CA SER A 111 4.44 -6.46 -1.06
C SER A 111 3.55 -5.56 -1.88
N PHE A 112 4.17 -4.67 -2.64
CA PHE A 112 3.44 -3.88 -3.63
C PHE A 112 4.12 -4.01 -4.97
N SER A 113 3.30 -3.97 -6.02
CA SER A 113 3.74 -4.05 -7.40
C SER A 113 3.15 -2.88 -8.17
N VAL A 114 4.01 -2.19 -8.91
CA VAL A 114 3.63 -1.11 -9.82
C VAL A 114 4.15 -1.48 -11.20
N GLY A 115 3.26 -1.94 -12.07
CA GLY A 115 3.65 -2.54 -13.35
C GLY A 115 4.50 -3.77 -13.14
N ASP A 116 5.68 -3.82 -13.77
CA ASP A 116 6.61 -4.94 -13.67
C ASP A 116 7.51 -4.91 -12.41
N ASN A 117 7.47 -3.80 -11.65
CA ASN A 117 8.30 -3.66 -10.46
C ASN A 117 7.55 -4.16 -9.23
N THR A 118 8.08 -5.20 -8.57
CA THR A 118 7.55 -5.75 -7.31
C THR A 118 8.53 -5.51 -6.18
N TYR A 119 8.03 -4.96 -5.06
CA TYR A 119 8.80 -4.66 -3.87
C TYR A 119 8.25 -5.41 -2.66
N GLN A 120 9.15 -6.07 -1.93
CA GLN A 120 8.85 -6.68 -0.64
C GLN A 120 9.12 -5.66 0.46
N CYS A 121 8.12 -5.39 1.28
CA CYS A 121 8.13 -4.29 2.24
C CYS A 121 7.75 -4.76 3.64
N LYS A 122 8.33 -4.10 4.65
CA LYS A 122 7.77 -4.16 6.00
C LYS A 122 6.58 -3.21 6.05
N VAL A 123 5.52 -3.67 6.69
CA VAL A 123 4.29 -2.90 6.85
C VAL A 123 4.15 -2.50 8.30
N SER A 124 3.91 -1.22 8.54
CA SER A 124 3.67 -0.67 9.88
C SER A 124 2.61 0.42 9.81
N LEU A 125 1.83 0.54 10.89
CA LEU A 125 0.92 1.67 11.08
C LEU A 125 1.72 2.96 11.22
N ILE A 126 1.23 4.02 10.60
CA ILE A 126 1.67 5.39 10.85
C ILE A 126 0.44 6.24 11.18
N ASP A 127 0.60 7.17 12.12
CA ASP A 127 -0.45 8.10 12.57
C ASP A 127 -0.50 9.35 11.67
#